data_AF-A0A374WT07-F1
#
_entry.id   AF-A0A374WT07-F1
#
_cell.length_a   1.000
_cell.length_b   1.000
_cell.length_c   1.000
_cell.angle_alpha   90.00
_cell.angle_beta   90.00
_cell.angle_gamma   90.00
#
_symmetry.space_group_name_H-M   'P 1'
#
loop_
_entity.id
_entity.type
_entity.pdbx_description
1 polymer ?
#
loop_
_entity_poly.entity_id
_entity_poly.type
_entity_poly.pdbx_seq_one_letter_code
_entity_poly.pdbx_strand_id
1 'polypeptide(L)'
;MLFIGLGLVSCDNDDERFFLYEIDDIYFPDQPISDIVMEITDGAAVGMTGGVAPYTVETGDEEIAKAKIQEEYGYVMIAPVQLGTTFLVVKDANGLTAKIDIKIIKGTKSFTTKKVSVKVEGLEGDEKVDLENQVIASSDMHVTGGIKFIYDTKDSGTLTVIPSKDDISNVITASFTREIRQTDEKTFTSFIYVNYNDIDHVLYFTSPEKTPSEDDATRALGPLYCWLVEDVTKIYNKTYPNVTSVKRIYEGQLSRY
;
A
#
# COMPACT_ATOMS: atom_id res chain seq x y z
N MET A 1 19.07 57.12 43.20
CA MET A 1 17.93 56.82 42.32
C MET A 1 18.46 56.08 41.12
N LEU A 2 17.99 54.85 40.95
CA LEU A 2 18.33 53.90 39.89
C LEU A 2 17.41 54.19 38.70
N PHE A 3 17.95 54.42 37.51
CA PHE A 3 17.22 54.21 36.26
C PHE A 3 18.18 53.54 35.27
N ILE A 4 18.17 52.21 35.31
CA ILE A 4 18.69 51.35 34.26
C ILE A 4 17.66 51.42 33.12
N GLY A 5 17.99 52.13 32.05
CA GLY A 5 17.24 52.07 30.80
C GLY A 5 17.56 50.76 30.10
N LEU A 6 16.78 49.71 30.41
CA LEU A 6 16.69 48.51 29.61
C LEU A 6 16.08 48.90 28.27
N GLY A 7 16.91 48.98 27.23
CA GLY A 7 16.45 48.93 25.86
C GLY A 7 15.75 47.60 25.66
N LEU A 8 14.43 47.64 25.49
CA LEU A 8 13.65 46.51 25.02
C LEU A 8 14.19 46.17 23.63
N VAL A 9 14.95 45.07 23.55
CA VAL A 9 15.09 44.32 22.31
C VAL A 9 13.67 43.90 21.96
N SER A 10 13.08 44.58 20.98
CA SER A 10 11.93 44.10 20.26
C SER A 10 12.38 42.80 19.60
N CYS A 11 12.16 41.66 20.29
CA CYS A 11 12.03 40.42 19.56
C CYS A 11 10.81 40.63 18.67
N ASP A 12 11.07 40.73 17.37
CA ASP A 12 10.02 40.64 16.36
C ASP A 12 9.10 39.47 16.74
N ASN A 13 7.79 39.71 16.69
CA ASN A 13 6.81 38.63 16.64
C ASN A 13 7.19 37.77 15.44
N ASP A 14 7.94 36.70 15.67
CA ASP A 14 7.90 35.53 14.82
C ASP A 14 6.47 34.99 14.95
N ASP A 15 5.55 35.57 14.18
CA ASP A 15 4.20 35.05 14.01
C ASP A 15 4.30 33.54 13.84
N GLU A 16 3.67 32.79 14.74
CA GLU A 16 3.77 31.33 14.86
C GLU A 16 3.40 30.66 13.53
N ARG A 17 4.39 30.42 12.68
CA ARG A 17 4.16 29.91 11.32
C ARG A 17 3.78 28.43 11.41
N PHE A 18 2.50 28.14 11.24
CA PHE A 18 1.93 26.79 11.24
C PHE A 18 2.00 26.17 9.83
N PHE A 19 2.70 25.05 9.68
CA PHE A 19 2.99 24.41 8.40
C PHE A 19 2.69 22.92 8.40
N LEU A 20 2.38 22.42 7.20
CA LEU A 20 2.17 21.01 6.90
C LEU A 20 3.20 20.55 5.86
N TYR A 21 3.81 19.37 6.01
CA TYR A 21 4.83 18.81 5.11
C TYR A 21 4.64 17.30 4.87
N GLU A 22 4.90 16.78 3.67
CA GLU A 22 4.76 15.35 3.37
C GLU A 22 5.92 14.53 3.96
N ILE A 23 5.63 13.34 4.51
CA ILE A 23 6.62 12.53 5.26
C ILE A 23 7.32 11.48 4.38
N ASP A 24 6.64 10.90 3.39
CA ASP A 24 7.19 9.79 2.60
C ASP A 24 8.09 10.25 1.43
N ASP A 25 7.86 11.47 0.91
CA ASP A 25 8.81 12.20 0.08
C ASP A 25 9.25 13.43 0.89
N ILE A 26 10.48 13.43 1.42
CA ILE A 26 11.03 14.57 2.16
C ILE A 26 11.31 15.71 1.15
N TYR A 27 10.25 16.40 0.77
CA TYR A 27 10.28 17.74 0.24
C TYR A 27 10.09 18.66 1.44
N PHE A 28 11.11 19.45 1.76
CA PHE A 28 10.94 20.62 2.62
C PHE A 28 10.54 21.75 1.67
N PRO A 29 9.24 21.99 1.39
CA PRO A 29 8.89 23.14 0.60
C PRO A 29 9.26 24.38 1.40
N ASP A 30 9.98 25.31 0.78
CA ASP A 30 10.13 26.68 1.29
C ASP A 30 8.78 27.45 1.32
N GLN A 31 7.65 26.75 1.07
CA GLN A 31 6.29 27.25 1.02
C GLN A 31 5.33 26.33 1.80
N PRO A 32 4.35 26.87 2.55
CA PRO A 32 3.29 26.07 3.15
C PRO A 32 2.57 25.21 2.09
N ILE A 33 2.28 23.93 2.40
CA ILE A 33 1.49 23.04 1.52
C ILE A 33 0.04 23.54 1.35
N SER A 34 -0.36 24.62 2.03
CA SER A 34 -1.75 25.06 2.04
C SER A 34 -2.36 25.45 0.70
N ASP A 35 -1.53 25.62 -0.32
CA ASP A 35 -1.94 25.94 -1.70
C ASP A 35 -1.55 24.86 -2.73
N ILE A 36 -1.14 23.66 -2.28
CA ILE A 36 -0.73 22.54 -3.14
C ILE A 36 -1.78 21.43 -3.09
N VAL A 37 -2.06 20.80 -4.24
CA VAL A 37 -2.88 19.59 -4.33
C VAL A 37 -2.01 18.37 -4.09
N MET A 38 -2.27 17.63 -3.01
CA MET A 38 -1.61 16.36 -2.72
C MET A 38 -2.33 15.20 -3.41
N GLU A 39 -1.63 14.45 -4.25
CA GLU A 39 -2.17 13.25 -4.90
C GLU A 39 -1.90 12.01 -4.05
N ILE A 40 -2.95 11.26 -3.68
CA ILE A 40 -2.85 10.11 -2.76
C ILE A 40 -3.35 8.84 -3.45
N THR A 41 -2.59 7.74 -3.33
CA THR A 41 -2.87 6.43 -3.94
C THR A 41 -3.17 5.31 -2.94
N ASP A 42 -2.40 5.17 -1.84
CA ASP A 42 -2.54 4.05 -0.86
C ASP A 42 -2.51 4.51 0.62
N GLY A 43 -2.55 5.84 0.85
CA GLY A 43 -2.37 6.49 2.16
C GLY A 43 -1.26 7.53 2.13
N ALA A 44 -1.34 8.55 2.97
CA ALA A 44 -0.30 9.58 3.11
C ALA A 44 -0.17 10.02 4.57
N ALA A 45 1.01 10.54 4.93
CA ALA A 45 1.24 11.16 6.22
C ALA A 45 1.82 12.56 6.02
N VAL A 46 1.25 13.53 6.74
CA VAL A 46 1.65 14.93 6.67
C VAL A 46 2.09 15.40 8.04
N GLY A 47 3.36 15.75 8.18
CA GLY A 47 3.92 16.31 9.40
C GLY A 47 3.45 17.74 9.64
N MET A 48 3.51 18.16 10.90
CA MET A 48 3.02 19.45 11.36
C MET A 48 4.15 20.18 12.11
N THR A 49 4.33 21.47 11.86
CA THR A 49 5.29 22.30 12.63
C THR A 49 4.73 23.70 12.90
N GLY A 50 5.18 24.33 14.00
CA GLY A 50 4.64 25.58 14.52
C GLY A 50 3.24 25.44 15.14
N GLY A 51 2.65 26.56 15.58
CA GLY A 51 1.37 26.58 16.30
C GLY A 51 1.45 26.00 17.73
N VAL A 52 0.31 25.95 18.41
CA VAL A 52 0.19 25.48 19.80
C VAL A 52 -0.66 24.22 19.87
N ALA A 53 -0.07 23.11 20.34
CA ALA A 53 -0.80 21.87 20.62
C ALA A 53 -1.83 22.04 21.76
N PRO A 54 -2.92 21.25 21.82
CA PRO A 54 -3.27 20.15 20.92
C PRO A 54 -3.79 20.63 19.57
N TYR A 55 -3.58 19.80 18.54
CA TYR A 55 -4.09 20.04 17.20
C TYR A 55 -5.38 19.26 16.96
N THR A 56 -6.18 19.74 16.01
CA THR A 56 -7.39 19.06 15.51
C THR A 56 -7.36 19.02 13.98
N VAL A 57 -8.00 18.01 13.39
CA VAL A 57 -8.11 17.88 11.93
C VAL A 57 -9.56 17.61 11.56
N GLU A 58 -10.03 18.32 10.54
CA GLU A 58 -11.34 18.14 9.91
C GLU A 58 -11.15 17.86 8.43
N THR A 59 -11.90 16.90 7.89
CA THR A 59 -11.94 16.63 6.45
C THR A 59 -13.20 17.22 5.84
N GLY A 60 -13.08 17.90 4.69
CA GLY A 60 -14.23 18.49 3.99
C GLY A 60 -15.25 17.46 3.50
N ASP A 61 -14.79 16.27 3.12
CA ASP A 61 -15.63 15.16 2.66
C ASP A 61 -15.02 13.80 3.06
N GLU A 62 -15.58 13.18 4.09
CA GLU A 62 -15.14 11.88 4.60
C GLU A 62 -15.48 10.68 3.70
N GLU A 63 -16.32 10.86 2.69
CA GLU A 63 -16.57 9.85 1.65
C GLU A 63 -15.41 9.77 0.66
N ILE A 64 -14.60 10.84 0.54
CA ILE A 64 -13.40 10.89 -0.31
C ILE A 64 -12.15 10.48 0.48
N ALA A 65 -11.94 11.04 1.67
CA ALA A 65 -10.78 10.75 2.51
C ALA A 65 -11.03 10.94 4.00
N LYS A 66 -10.33 10.19 4.85
CA LYS A 66 -10.38 10.35 6.31
C LYS A 66 -9.03 10.78 6.85
N ALA A 67 -9.03 11.61 7.89
CA ALA A 67 -7.81 12.07 8.53
C ALA A 67 -7.84 11.86 10.04
N LYS A 68 -6.67 11.61 10.62
CA LYS A 68 -6.48 11.53 12.07
C LYS A 68 -5.11 12.05 12.46
N ILE A 69 -5.02 12.79 13.56
CA ILE A 69 -3.75 13.19 14.15
C ILE A 69 -3.15 12.03 14.95
N GLN A 70 -1.87 11.76 14.72
CA GLN A 70 -1.01 10.94 15.58
C GLN A 70 -0.15 11.86 16.44
N GLU A 71 -0.70 12.23 17.60
CA GLU A 71 -0.11 13.23 18.51
C GLU A 71 1.30 12.85 18.96
N GLU A 72 1.56 11.56 19.22
CA GLU A 72 2.88 11.06 19.65
C GLU A 72 3.99 11.40 18.64
N TYR A 73 3.64 11.47 17.35
CA TYR A 73 4.61 11.63 16.26
C TYR A 73 4.45 12.95 15.49
N GLY A 74 3.47 13.78 15.84
CA GLY A 74 3.30 15.12 15.25
C GLY A 74 2.88 15.11 13.77
N TYR A 75 2.08 14.14 13.33
CA TYR A 75 1.61 14.08 11.94
C TYR A 75 0.12 13.72 11.81
N VAL A 76 -0.47 14.13 10.68
CA VAL A 76 -1.80 13.74 10.22
C VAL A 76 -1.68 12.53 9.31
N MET A 77 -2.36 11.44 9.67
CA MET A 77 -2.57 10.28 8.81
C MET A 77 -3.77 10.53 7.91
N ILE A 78 -3.61 10.31 6.61
CA ILE A 78 -4.65 10.46 5.60
C ILE A 78 -4.92 9.08 4.97
N ALA A 79 -6.17 8.63 5.04
CA ALA A 79 -6.63 7.38 4.47
C ALA A 79 -7.57 7.65 3.27
N PRO A 80 -7.24 7.19 2.05
CA PRO A 80 -8.15 7.30 0.91
C PRO A 80 -9.38 6.43 1.12
N VAL A 81 -10.55 6.94 0.73
CA VAL A 81 -11.81 6.18 0.71
C VAL A 81 -12.25 5.94 -0.74
N GLN A 82 -12.34 7.00 -1.54
CA GLN A 82 -12.75 6.94 -2.94
C GLN A 82 -12.04 8.02 -3.77
N LEU A 83 -11.90 7.79 -5.09
CA LEU A 83 -11.42 8.78 -6.04
C LEU A 83 -12.23 10.08 -5.96
N GLY A 84 -11.53 11.22 -5.94
CA GLY A 84 -12.17 12.52 -5.83
C GLY A 84 -11.22 13.57 -5.29
N THR A 85 -11.75 14.77 -5.09
CA THR A 85 -11.02 15.89 -4.48
C THR A 85 -11.73 16.32 -3.22
N THR A 86 -11.00 16.50 -2.13
CA THR A 86 -11.51 17.11 -0.90
C THR A 86 -10.39 17.95 -0.28
N PHE A 87 -10.54 18.38 0.97
CA PHE A 87 -9.52 19.11 1.68
C PHE A 87 -9.46 18.70 3.15
N LEU A 88 -8.33 18.97 3.79
CA LEU A 88 -8.17 18.88 5.24
C LEU A 88 -7.98 20.29 5.81
N VAL A 89 -8.54 20.55 6.98
CA VAL A 89 -8.22 21.74 7.78
C VAL A 89 -7.65 21.24 9.09
N VAL A 90 -6.39 21.60 9.34
CA VAL A 90 -5.72 21.35 10.60
C VAL A 90 -5.74 22.64 11.41
N LYS A 91 -6.11 22.55 12.68
CA LYS A 91 -6.28 23.70 13.57
C LYS A 91 -5.52 23.49 14.87
N ASP A 92 -4.81 24.50 15.33
CA ASP A 92 -4.11 24.49 16.61
C ASP A 92 -5.02 24.96 17.79
N ALA A 93 -4.49 24.94 19.01
CA ALA A 93 -5.23 25.33 20.22
C ALA A 93 -5.59 26.83 20.26
N ASN A 94 -4.79 27.69 19.61
CA ASN A 94 -5.02 29.13 19.51
C ASN A 94 -6.00 29.49 18.39
N GLY A 95 -6.34 28.52 17.54
CA GLY A 95 -7.27 28.66 16.43
C GLY A 95 -6.62 29.03 15.10
N LEU A 96 -5.29 28.99 15.00
CA LEU A 96 -4.58 29.04 13.72
C LEU A 96 -4.95 27.82 12.88
N THR A 97 -5.18 28.03 11.59
CA THR A 97 -5.58 26.96 10.67
C THR A 97 -4.63 26.86 9.48
N ALA A 98 -4.31 25.64 9.08
CA ALA A 98 -3.73 25.33 7.78
C ALA A 98 -4.69 24.41 7.02
N LYS A 99 -4.95 24.72 5.76
CA LYS A 99 -5.74 23.89 4.85
C LYS A 99 -4.80 23.05 3.99
N ILE A 100 -5.22 21.89 3.47
CA ILE A 100 -4.57 21.17 2.37
C ILE A 100 -5.64 20.72 1.41
N ASP A 101 -5.50 20.99 0.12
CA ASP A 101 -6.33 20.37 -0.91
C ASP A 101 -5.76 18.98 -1.27
N ILE A 102 -6.62 17.96 -1.30
CA ILE A 102 -6.24 16.57 -1.55
C ILE A 102 -7.01 16.01 -2.74
N LYS A 103 -6.34 15.18 -3.54
CA LYS A 103 -6.91 14.49 -4.68
C LYS A 103 -6.56 13.02 -4.60
N ILE A 104 -7.57 12.18 -4.39
CA ILE A 104 -7.41 10.74 -4.40
C ILE A 104 -7.42 10.27 -5.85
N ILE A 105 -6.31 9.68 -6.29
CA ILE A 105 -6.12 9.16 -7.64
C ILE A 105 -5.96 7.65 -7.62
N LYS A 106 -5.99 7.03 -8.80
CA LYS A 106 -5.85 5.58 -8.91
C LYS A 106 -4.45 5.14 -8.53
N GLY A 107 -4.33 4.32 -7.49
CA GLY A 107 -3.07 3.64 -7.15
C GLY A 107 -2.78 2.51 -8.12
N THR A 108 -1.51 2.32 -8.47
CA THR A 108 -1.06 1.24 -9.34
C THR A 108 -0.03 0.36 -8.62
N LYS A 109 -0.27 -0.95 -8.62
CA LYS A 109 0.72 -1.94 -8.20
C LYS A 109 1.02 -2.88 -9.37
N SER A 110 2.29 -3.09 -9.67
CA SER A 110 2.70 -3.98 -10.75
C SER A 110 3.68 -5.01 -10.20
N PHE A 111 3.44 -6.28 -10.51
CA PHE A 111 4.33 -7.38 -10.13
C PHE A 111 4.83 -8.09 -11.37
N THR A 112 6.13 -8.38 -11.42
CA THR A 112 6.76 -9.16 -12.51
C THR A 112 7.36 -10.44 -11.97
N THR A 113 7.03 -11.55 -12.61
CA THR A 113 7.44 -12.91 -12.23
C THR A 113 8.83 -13.25 -12.75
N LYS A 114 9.70 -13.70 -11.85
CA LYS A 114 11.04 -14.24 -12.18
C LYS A 114 11.10 -15.75 -12.10
N LYS A 115 10.30 -16.36 -11.22
CA LYS A 115 10.22 -17.81 -11.02
C LYS A 115 8.81 -18.20 -10.58
N VAL A 116 8.40 -19.41 -10.95
CA VAL A 116 7.17 -20.04 -10.45
C VAL A 116 7.57 -21.28 -9.67
N SER A 117 7.00 -21.45 -8.49
CA SER A 117 7.14 -22.63 -7.64
C SER A 117 5.78 -23.05 -7.09
N VAL A 118 5.69 -24.27 -6.57
CA VAL A 118 4.45 -24.83 -6.03
C VAL A 118 4.73 -25.40 -4.64
N LYS A 119 3.79 -25.21 -3.72
CA LYS A 119 3.79 -25.85 -2.41
C LYS A 119 2.54 -26.70 -2.27
N VAL A 120 2.73 -28.01 -2.06
CA VAL A 120 1.67 -29.00 -1.84
C VAL A 120 1.78 -29.58 -0.43
N GLU A 121 0.66 -29.68 0.28
CA GLU A 121 0.54 -30.34 1.58
C GLU A 121 -0.53 -31.44 1.53
N GLY A 122 -0.28 -32.59 2.17
CA GLY A 122 -1.18 -33.74 2.22
C GLY A 122 -0.93 -34.82 1.16
N LEU A 123 0.03 -34.62 0.25
CA LEU A 123 0.48 -35.60 -0.74
C LEU A 123 2.01 -35.74 -0.67
N GLU A 124 2.52 -36.90 -1.07
CA GLU A 124 3.95 -37.22 -1.11
C GLU A 124 4.29 -38.07 -2.35
N GLY A 125 5.58 -38.22 -2.66
CA GLY A 125 6.06 -39.06 -3.76
C GLY A 125 5.60 -38.58 -5.14
N ASP A 126 5.38 -39.51 -6.06
CA ASP A 126 5.09 -39.21 -7.47
C ASP A 126 3.78 -38.42 -7.65
N GLU A 127 2.75 -38.69 -6.85
CA GLU A 127 1.47 -37.97 -6.90
C GLU A 127 1.63 -36.46 -6.61
N LYS A 128 2.52 -36.13 -5.67
CA LYS A 128 2.87 -34.73 -5.37
C LYS A 128 3.56 -34.07 -6.56
N VAL A 129 4.54 -34.74 -7.17
CA VAL A 129 5.30 -34.22 -8.31
C VAL A 129 4.40 -34.00 -9.52
N ASP A 130 3.48 -34.92 -9.79
CA ASP A 130 2.51 -34.82 -10.87
C ASP A 130 1.58 -33.60 -10.67
N LEU A 131 1.08 -33.40 -9.44
CA LEU A 131 0.28 -32.24 -9.10
C LEU A 131 1.07 -30.93 -9.24
N GLU A 132 2.31 -30.87 -8.76
CA GLU A 132 3.17 -29.68 -8.90
C GLU A 132 3.36 -29.29 -10.37
N ASN A 133 3.62 -30.27 -11.24
CA ASN A 133 3.75 -30.05 -12.68
C ASN A 133 2.42 -29.55 -13.30
N GLN A 134 1.29 -30.12 -12.90
CA GLN A 134 -0.03 -29.70 -13.37
C GLN A 134 -0.37 -28.26 -12.94
N VAL A 135 -0.02 -27.88 -11.72
CA VAL A 135 -0.24 -26.52 -11.20
C VAL A 135 0.59 -25.49 -11.95
N ILE A 136 1.84 -25.81 -12.31
CA ILE A 136 2.71 -24.94 -13.13
C ILE A 136 2.17 -24.81 -14.55
N ALA A 137 1.80 -25.93 -15.18
CA ALA A 137 1.35 -25.97 -16.57
C ALA A 137 0.01 -25.21 -16.79
N SER A 138 -0.84 -25.18 -15.78
CA SER A 138 -2.15 -24.49 -15.80
C SER A 138 -2.08 -23.01 -15.38
N SER A 139 -0.90 -22.45 -15.21
CA SER A 139 -0.75 -21.05 -14.77
C SER A 139 -1.06 -20.08 -15.90
N ASP A 140 -1.92 -19.09 -15.65
CA ASP A 140 -2.17 -17.99 -16.61
C ASP A 140 -1.03 -16.96 -16.65
N MET A 141 -0.08 -17.05 -15.72
CA MET A 141 1.10 -16.20 -15.64
C MET A 141 2.38 -17.04 -15.53
N HIS A 142 3.34 -16.81 -16.41
CA HIS A 142 4.61 -17.54 -16.45
C HIS A 142 5.79 -16.64 -16.08
N VAL A 143 7.00 -17.21 -16.15
CA VAL A 143 8.25 -16.43 -16.03
C VAL A 143 8.24 -15.31 -17.06
N THR A 144 8.69 -14.11 -16.66
CA THR A 144 8.59 -12.83 -17.39
C THR A 144 7.18 -12.23 -17.50
N GLY A 145 6.14 -12.99 -17.15
CA GLY A 145 4.79 -12.48 -17.01
C GLY A 145 4.65 -11.55 -15.83
N GLY A 146 3.47 -10.95 -15.69
CA GLY A 146 3.21 -10.03 -14.61
C GLY A 146 1.72 -9.81 -14.37
N ILE A 147 1.43 -9.14 -13.25
CA ILE A 147 0.09 -8.72 -12.90
C ILE A 147 0.11 -7.25 -12.51
N LYS A 148 -0.82 -6.48 -13.07
CA LYS A 148 -1.01 -5.07 -12.74
C LYS A 148 -2.34 -4.94 -12.00
N PHE A 149 -2.34 -4.20 -10.90
CA PHE A 149 -3.52 -3.79 -10.15
C PHE A 149 -3.68 -2.29 -10.29
N ILE A 150 -4.89 -1.86 -10.63
CA ILE A 150 -5.30 -0.46 -10.64
C ILE A 150 -6.43 -0.36 -9.63
N TYR A 151 -6.20 0.40 -8.55
CA TYR A 151 -7.14 0.57 -7.46
C TYR A 151 -8.10 1.73 -7.77
N ASP A 152 -9.40 1.44 -7.77
CA ASP A 152 -10.46 2.44 -7.87
C ASP A 152 -10.93 2.89 -6.48
N THR A 153 -10.83 2.00 -5.50
CA THR A 153 -10.94 2.32 -4.07
C THR A 153 -9.80 1.64 -3.35
N LYS A 154 -9.67 1.87 -2.03
CA LYS A 154 -8.72 1.08 -1.25
C LYS A 154 -8.98 -0.42 -1.41
N ASP A 155 -10.23 -0.87 -1.47
CA ASP A 155 -10.56 -2.30 -1.38
C ASP A 155 -11.01 -2.93 -2.71
N SER A 156 -10.91 -2.22 -3.84
CA SER A 156 -11.35 -2.74 -5.12
C SER A 156 -10.68 -2.07 -6.31
N GLY A 157 -10.72 -2.74 -7.45
CA GLY A 157 -10.23 -2.16 -8.68
C GLY A 157 -10.23 -3.14 -9.84
N THR A 158 -9.35 -2.90 -10.79
CA THR A 158 -9.14 -3.74 -11.97
C THR A 158 -7.75 -4.37 -11.90
N LEU A 159 -7.66 -5.66 -12.19
CA LEU A 159 -6.39 -6.33 -12.42
C LEU A 159 -6.21 -6.69 -13.89
N THR A 160 -4.95 -6.78 -14.30
CA THR A 160 -4.55 -7.22 -15.63
C THR A 160 -3.44 -8.26 -15.48
N VAL A 161 -3.70 -9.50 -15.89
CA VAL A 161 -2.70 -10.58 -15.95
C VAL A 161 -2.07 -10.58 -17.34
N ILE A 162 -0.75 -10.54 -17.38
CA ILE A 162 0.09 -10.60 -18.57
C ILE A 162 0.80 -11.96 -18.55
N PRO A 163 0.48 -12.89 -19.46
CA PRO A 163 1.00 -14.26 -19.41
C PRO A 163 2.52 -14.34 -19.43
N SER A 164 3.17 -13.62 -20.34
CA SER A 164 4.61 -13.46 -20.40
C SER A 164 4.98 -12.15 -21.08
N LYS A 165 6.24 -11.72 -21.02
CA LYS A 165 6.70 -10.53 -21.73
C LYS A 165 6.54 -10.65 -23.26
N ASP A 166 6.60 -11.87 -23.77
CA ASP A 166 6.56 -12.18 -25.21
C ASP A 166 5.15 -12.56 -25.71
N ASP A 167 4.23 -12.92 -24.80
CA ASP A 167 2.81 -13.15 -25.09
C ASP A 167 1.93 -12.10 -24.42
N ILE A 168 1.68 -11.02 -25.17
CA ILE A 168 0.74 -9.96 -24.81
C ILE A 168 -0.64 -10.11 -25.49
N SER A 169 -0.86 -11.22 -26.20
CA SER A 169 -2.10 -11.44 -26.97
C SER A 169 -3.24 -11.99 -26.10
N ASN A 170 -2.90 -12.71 -25.03
CA ASN A 170 -3.84 -13.37 -24.11
C ASN A 170 -3.92 -12.67 -22.76
N VAL A 171 -3.94 -11.33 -22.76
CA VAL A 171 -4.04 -10.53 -21.54
C VAL A 171 -5.44 -10.69 -20.93
N ILE A 172 -5.48 -11.06 -19.66
CA ILE A 172 -6.73 -11.19 -18.90
C ILE A 172 -6.96 -9.92 -18.11
N THR A 173 -8.16 -9.36 -18.18
CA THR A 173 -8.56 -8.21 -17.36
C THR A 173 -9.82 -8.55 -16.58
N ALA A 174 -9.83 -8.29 -15.28
CA ALA A 174 -10.95 -8.60 -14.40
C ALA A 174 -11.03 -7.61 -13.23
N SER A 175 -12.23 -7.42 -12.70
CA SER A 175 -12.42 -6.66 -11.47
C SER A 175 -12.05 -7.49 -10.25
N PHE A 176 -11.40 -6.88 -9.27
CA PHE A 176 -11.04 -7.53 -8.01
C PHE A 176 -11.63 -6.80 -6.80
N THR A 177 -11.75 -7.54 -5.71
CA THR A 177 -11.97 -7.01 -4.37
C THR A 177 -10.79 -7.40 -3.46
N ARG A 178 -10.54 -6.62 -2.42
CA ARG A 178 -9.44 -6.79 -1.47
C ARG A 178 -10.00 -6.84 -0.06
N GLU A 179 -9.51 -7.79 0.72
CA GLU A 179 -9.79 -7.91 2.14
C GLU A 179 -8.48 -7.98 2.91
N ILE A 180 -8.34 -7.16 3.96
CA ILE A 180 -7.20 -7.24 4.87
C ILE A 180 -7.59 -8.15 6.03
N ARG A 181 -6.83 -9.22 6.23
CA ARG A 181 -7.04 -10.18 7.30
C ARG A 181 -5.82 -10.25 8.20
N GLN A 182 -6.05 -10.38 9.50
CA GLN A 182 -4.99 -10.74 10.43
C GLN A 182 -4.66 -12.23 10.25
N THR A 183 -3.43 -12.56 9.89
CA THR A 183 -2.98 -13.94 9.65
C THR A 183 -2.18 -14.52 10.81
N ASP A 184 -1.61 -13.66 11.65
CA ASP A 184 -0.99 -14.01 12.93
C ASP A 184 -1.08 -12.81 13.89
N GLU A 185 -0.47 -12.91 15.08
CA GLU A 185 -0.56 -11.86 16.11
C GLU A 185 -0.13 -10.46 15.63
N LYS A 186 0.74 -10.36 14.62
CA LYS A 186 1.37 -9.10 14.18
C LYS A 186 1.22 -8.82 12.69
N THR A 187 0.78 -9.79 11.89
CA THR A 187 0.74 -9.70 10.44
C THR A 187 -0.69 -9.53 9.95
N PHE A 188 -0.88 -8.48 9.16
CA PHE A 188 -2.08 -8.26 8.37
C PHE A 188 -1.74 -8.50 6.89
N THR A 189 -2.46 -9.41 6.25
CA THR A 189 -2.26 -9.77 4.84
C THR A 189 -3.44 -9.28 4.02
N SER A 190 -3.12 -8.66 2.89
CA SER A 190 -4.09 -8.27 1.87
C SER A 190 -4.38 -9.46 0.96
N PHE A 191 -5.59 -10.01 1.06
CA PHE A 191 -6.12 -11.01 0.15
C PHE A 191 -6.89 -10.32 -0.97
N ILE A 192 -6.66 -10.75 -2.20
CA ILE A 192 -7.29 -10.23 -3.41
C ILE A 192 -8.13 -11.35 -4.02
N TYR A 193 -9.41 -11.06 -4.22
CA TYR A 193 -10.40 -11.95 -4.81
C TYR A 193 -10.75 -11.47 -6.20
N VAL A 194 -10.65 -12.36 -7.17
CA VAL A 194 -10.93 -12.07 -8.58
C VAL A 194 -11.55 -13.32 -9.20
N ASN A 195 -12.53 -13.12 -10.08
CA ASN A 195 -13.05 -14.18 -10.93
C ASN A 195 -12.70 -13.87 -12.39
N TYR A 196 -12.05 -14.82 -13.06
CA TYR A 196 -11.84 -14.81 -14.50
C TYR A 196 -11.73 -16.25 -15.01
N ASN A 197 -11.98 -16.47 -16.31
CA ASN A 197 -12.00 -17.81 -16.91
C ASN A 197 -12.90 -18.82 -16.16
N ASP A 198 -14.01 -18.33 -15.58
CA ASP A 198 -14.94 -19.11 -14.74
C ASP A 198 -14.30 -19.75 -13.48
N ILE A 199 -13.18 -19.19 -13.02
CA ILE A 199 -12.42 -19.64 -11.84
C ILE A 199 -12.33 -18.50 -10.82
N ASP A 200 -12.58 -18.83 -9.55
CA ASP A 200 -12.29 -17.93 -8.43
C ASP A 200 -10.83 -18.04 -8.03
N HIS A 201 -10.08 -16.95 -8.15
CA HIS A 201 -8.70 -16.86 -7.73
C HIS A 201 -8.58 -16.06 -6.43
N VAL A 202 -7.69 -16.52 -5.56
CA VAL A 202 -7.35 -15.84 -4.30
C VAL A 202 -5.86 -15.59 -4.29
N LEU A 203 -5.47 -14.31 -4.33
CA LEU A 203 -4.09 -13.86 -4.43
C LEU A 203 -3.69 -13.11 -3.17
N TYR A 204 -2.43 -13.22 -2.74
CA TYR A 204 -1.88 -12.39 -1.68
C TYR A 204 -0.37 -12.23 -1.82
N PHE A 205 0.15 -11.11 -1.31
CA PHE A 205 1.59 -10.87 -1.25
C PHE A 205 2.18 -11.34 0.08
N THR A 206 3.33 -11.99 0.03
CA THR A 206 4.14 -12.32 1.20
C THR A 206 5.62 -12.12 0.89
N SER A 207 6.45 -12.00 1.91
CA SER A 207 7.91 -12.04 1.74
C SER A 207 8.41 -13.49 1.78
N PRO A 208 9.55 -13.81 1.14
CA PRO A 208 10.26 -15.04 1.46
C PRO A 208 10.55 -15.11 2.96
N GLU A 209 10.55 -16.31 3.55
CA GLU A 209 11.03 -16.49 4.92
C GLU A 209 12.44 -15.91 5.02
N LYS A 210 12.65 -14.92 5.91
CA LYS A 210 13.98 -14.36 6.13
C LYS A 210 14.88 -15.48 6.65
N THR A 211 15.95 -15.82 5.93
CA THR A 211 17.15 -16.30 6.61
C THR A 211 17.62 -15.14 7.50
N PRO A 212 17.79 -15.32 8.81
CA PRO A 212 18.22 -14.24 9.69
C PRO A 212 19.68 -13.88 9.34
N SER A 213 19.88 -12.81 8.57
CA SER A 213 21.15 -12.08 8.54
C SER A 213 20.96 -10.78 9.33
N GLU A 214 21.88 -10.55 10.28
CA GLU A 214 21.80 -9.48 11.29
C GLU A 214 21.97 -8.06 10.74
N ASP A 215 22.24 -7.88 9.44
CA ASP A 215 22.37 -6.57 8.81
C ASP A 215 21.42 -6.48 7.63
N ASP A 216 20.38 -5.65 7.74
CA ASP A 216 19.79 -4.92 6.60
C ASP A 216 18.79 -3.88 7.10
N ALA A 217 19.33 -2.89 7.81
CA ALA A 217 18.64 -1.63 8.07
C ALA A 217 18.87 -0.66 6.90
N THR A 218 18.45 -1.03 5.67
CA THR A 218 18.18 -0.04 4.63
C THR A 218 16.91 -0.43 3.86
N ARG A 219 15.81 0.28 4.13
CA ARG A 219 14.61 0.24 3.28
C ARG A 219 14.95 0.90 1.95
N ALA A 220 15.48 0.16 1.00
CA ALA A 220 15.69 0.66 -0.36
C ALA A 220 14.33 0.86 -1.04
N LEU A 221 14.08 2.05 -1.60
CA LEU A 221 12.91 2.41 -2.44
C LEU A 221 12.87 1.68 -3.80
N GLY A 222 13.63 0.59 -3.95
CA GLY A 222 13.66 -0.23 -5.17
C GLY A 222 12.50 -1.22 -5.24
N PRO A 223 12.32 -1.91 -6.39
CA PRO A 223 11.30 -2.94 -6.52
C PRO A 223 11.44 -3.97 -5.42
N LEU A 224 10.40 -4.12 -4.60
CA LEU A 224 10.44 -4.98 -3.44
C LEU A 224 10.38 -6.44 -3.91
N TYR A 225 11.40 -7.23 -3.57
CA TYR A 225 11.36 -8.66 -3.83
C TYR A 225 10.34 -9.30 -2.90
N CYS A 226 9.33 -9.94 -3.48
CA CYS A 226 8.29 -10.63 -2.74
C CYS A 226 7.73 -11.80 -3.55
N TRP A 227 6.87 -12.55 -2.89
CA TRP A 227 6.09 -13.62 -3.48
C TRP A 227 4.65 -13.14 -3.65
N LEU A 228 4.11 -13.33 -4.85
CA LEU A 228 2.67 -13.34 -5.07
C LEU A 228 2.23 -14.80 -4.98
N VAL A 229 1.31 -15.11 -4.07
CA VAL A 229 0.81 -16.46 -3.85
C VAL A 229 -0.63 -16.53 -4.31
N GLU A 230 -0.94 -17.59 -5.05
CA GLU A 230 -2.28 -17.96 -5.46
C GLU A 230 -2.70 -19.25 -4.75
N ASP A 231 -3.83 -19.20 -4.06
CA ASP A 231 -4.41 -20.38 -3.41
C ASP A 231 -5.30 -21.16 -4.38
N VAL A 232 -4.73 -22.22 -4.97
CA VAL A 232 -5.42 -23.09 -5.93
C VAL A 232 -5.97 -24.36 -5.28
N THR A 233 -6.01 -24.43 -3.94
CA THR A 233 -6.43 -25.64 -3.21
C THR A 233 -7.83 -26.09 -3.62
N LYS A 234 -8.79 -25.16 -3.76
CA LYS A 234 -10.18 -25.48 -4.17
C LYS A 234 -10.28 -26.05 -5.59
N ILE A 235 -9.32 -25.75 -6.46
CA ILE A 235 -9.25 -26.25 -7.83
C ILE A 235 -8.83 -27.72 -7.79
N TYR A 236 -7.75 -28.02 -7.06
CA TYR A 236 -7.09 -29.32 -7.11
C TYR A 236 -7.62 -30.35 -6.11
N ASN A 237 -8.22 -29.93 -5.00
CA ASN A 237 -8.81 -30.86 -4.03
C ASN A 237 -9.96 -31.69 -4.64
N LYS A 238 -10.62 -31.20 -5.69
CA LYS A 238 -11.65 -31.95 -6.43
C LYS A 238 -11.10 -33.23 -7.10
N THR A 239 -9.85 -33.19 -7.53
CA THR A 239 -9.17 -34.30 -8.22
C THR A 239 -8.27 -35.09 -7.28
N TYR A 240 -7.66 -34.41 -6.30
CA TYR A 240 -6.76 -34.99 -5.31
C TYR A 240 -7.36 -34.85 -3.90
N PRO A 241 -8.23 -35.78 -3.46
CA PRO A 241 -9.02 -35.61 -2.24
C PRO A 241 -8.18 -35.55 -0.95
N ASN A 242 -6.97 -36.11 -0.96
CA ASN A 242 -6.06 -36.10 0.19
C ASN A 242 -5.25 -34.79 0.29
N VAL A 243 -5.29 -33.92 -0.72
CA VAL A 243 -4.56 -32.65 -0.68
C VAL A 243 -5.24 -31.68 0.28
N THR A 244 -4.46 -31.10 1.18
CA THR A 244 -4.96 -30.15 2.20
C THR A 244 -4.65 -28.70 1.84
N SER A 245 -3.59 -28.47 1.06
CA SER A 245 -3.18 -27.14 0.60
C SER A 245 -2.41 -27.25 -0.70
N VAL A 246 -2.73 -26.39 -1.67
CA VAL A 246 -1.96 -26.22 -2.91
C VAL A 246 -1.80 -24.72 -3.18
N LYS A 247 -0.56 -24.24 -3.12
CA LYS A 247 -0.22 -22.84 -3.41
C LYS A 247 0.66 -22.76 -4.64
N ARG A 248 0.27 -21.93 -5.60
CA ARG A 248 1.14 -21.50 -6.70
C ARG A 248 1.84 -20.22 -6.27
N ILE A 249 3.16 -20.18 -6.36
CA ILE A 249 3.98 -19.09 -5.82
C ILE A 249 4.77 -18.48 -6.97
N TYR A 250 4.51 -17.20 -7.23
CA TYR A 250 5.28 -16.39 -8.16
C TYR A 250 6.30 -15.59 -7.38
N GLU A 251 7.58 -15.84 -7.61
CA GLU A 251 8.67 -15.08 -7.01
C GLU A 251 9.09 -13.97 -7.95
N GLY A 252 9.17 -12.74 -7.47
CA GLY A 252 9.31 -11.60 -8.36
C GLY A 252 9.49 -10.27 -7.68
N GLN A 253 9.22 -9.21 -8.44
CA GLN A 253 9.42 -7.83 -8.01
C GLN A 253 8.10 -7.08 -8.06
N LEU A 254 7.77 -6.40 -6.96
CA LEU A 254 6.63 -5.51 -6.83
C LEU A 254 7.09 -4.05 -6.95
N SER A 255 6.44 -3.31 -7.85
CA SER A 255 6.53 -1.86 -7.96
C SER A 255 5.19 -1.21 -7.56
N ARG A 256 5.25 -0.03 -6.96
CA ARG A 256 4.10 0.75 -6.49
C ARG A 256 4.22 2.17 -7.03
N TYR A 257 3.12 2.71 -7.56
CA TYR A 257 3.03 4.05 -8.14
C TYR A 257 1.67 4.67 -7.80
#